data_AF-A0A2D7XLA8-F1
#
_entry.id   AF-A0A2D7XLA8-F1
#
_cell.length_a   1.000
_cell.length_b   1.000
_cell.length_c   1.000
_cell.angle_alpha   90.00
_cell.angle_beta   90.00
_cell.angle_gamma   90.00
#
_symmetry.space_group_name_H-M   'P 1'
#
loop_
_entity.id
_entity.type
_entity.pdbx_description
1 polymer ?
#
loop_
_entity_poly.entity_id
_entity_poly.type
_entity_poly.pdbx_seq_one_letter_code
_entity_poly.pdbx_strand_id
1 'polypeptide(L)'
;MDLISEAELQFMLSKFNQMSEADFKKNLASKGCLRWAMTRVWNKEGSFRLMNVFEYKDEKSFLKCQEYFKGVEDKSNEQPLKLISNRAVIVREFKA
;
A
#
# COMPACT_ATOMS: atom_id res chain seq x y z
N MET A 1 6.00 -0.69 6.35
CA MET A 1 7.26 -0.17 5.82
C MET A 1 7.92 0.61 6.94
N ASP A 2 9.09 0.15 7.35
CA ASP A 2 9.93 0.86 8.32
C ASP A 2 10.94 1.71 7.56
N LEU A 3 11.03 2.98 7.95
CA LEU A 3 11.91 3.99 7.36
C LEU A 3 12.88 4.49 8.42
N ILE A 4 14.01 5.03 7.98
CA ILE A 4 15.10 5.40 8.91
C ILE A 4 14.96 6.84 9.41
N SER A 5 14.14 7.68 8.75
CA SER A 5 13.95 9.09 9.10
C SER A 5 12.59 9.65 8.70
N GLU A 6 12.23 10.80 9.28
CA GLU A 6 11.05 11.59 8.86
C GLU A 6 11.19 12.07 7.41
N ALA A 7 12.40 12.42 6.98
CA ALA A 7 12.66 12.89 5.62
C ALA A 7 12.33 11.79 4.59
N GLU A 8 12.74 10.55 4.86
CA GLU A 8 12.35 9.41 4.03
C GLU A 8 10.83 9.18 4.04
N LEU A 9 10.18 9.33 5.20
CA LEU A 9 8.73 9.19 5.31
C LEU A 9 8.00 10.21 4.45
N GLN A 10 8.40 11.47 4.52
CA GLN A 10 7.81 12.55 3.71
C GLN A 10 8.11 12.35 2.22
N PHE A 11 9.31 11.87 1.88
CA PHE A 11 9.66 11.52 0.51
C PHE A 11 8.79 10.37 -0.03
N MET A 12 8.53 9.34 0.76
CA MET A 12 7.62 8.27 0.34
C MET A 12 6.20 8.78 0.15
N LEU A 13 5.68 9.61 1.06
CA LEU A 13 4.36 10.24 0.90
C LEU A 13 4.28 11.08 -0.38
N SER A 14 5.30 11.89 -0.67
CA SER A 14 5.30 12.74 -1.87
C SER A 14 5.32 11.91 -3.16
N LYS A 15 6.03 10.77 -3.18
CA LYS A 15 5.97 9.83 -4.31
C LYS A 15 4.58 9.27 -4.57
N PHE A 16 3.88 8.84 -3.52
CA PHE A 16 2.51 8.33 -3.66
C PHE A 16 1.55 9.42 -4.17
N ASN A 17 1.80 10.69 -3.81
CA ASN A 17 1.02 11.83 -4.31
C ASN A 17 1.38 12.21 -5.77
N GLN A 18 2.63 11.96 -6.21
CA GLN A 18 3.11 12.26 -7.56
C GLN A 18 2.77 11.16 -8.57
N MET A 19 2.77 9.90 -8.15
CA MET A 19 2.11 8.84 -8.90
C MET A 19 0.68 9.29 -9.11
N SER A 20 0.19 9.29 -10.35
CA SER A 20 -1.20 9.64 -10.65
C SER A 20 -2.12 8.82 -9.75
N GLU A 21 -2.54 9.42 -8.64
CA GLU A 21 -3.28 8.74 -7.61
C GLU A 21 -4.60 8.23 -8.21
N ALA A 22 -5.11 8.98 -9.19
CA ALA A 22 -6.24 8.60 -10.04
C ALA A 22 -5.97 7.33 -10.86
N ASP A 23 -4.85 7.20 -11.56
CA ASP A 23 -4.55 6.01 -12.37
C ASP A 23 -4.24 4.79 -11.50
N PHE A 24 -3.55 4.99 -10.38
CA PHE A 24 -3.28 3.93 -9.41
C PHE A 24 -4.59 3.42 -8.81
N LYS A 25 -5.45 4.31 -8.30
CA LYS A 25 -6.78 3.95 -7.77
C LYS A 25 -7.65 3.27 -8.83
N LYS A 26 -7.66 3.77 -10.07
CA LYS A 26 -8.41 3.17 -11.19
C LYS A 26 -7.92 1.77 -11.52
N ASN A 27 -6.60 1.55 -11.55
CA ASN A 27 -6.01 0.24 -11.78
C ASN A 27 -6.35 -0.75 -10.66
N LEU A 28 -6.37 -0.31 -9.41
CA LEU A 28 -6.78 -1.11 -8.26
C LEU A 28 -8.27 -1.47 -8.30
N ALA A 29 -9.12 -0.47 -8.50
CA ALA A 29 -10.57 -0.65 -8.55
C ALA A 29 -10.99 -1.62 -9.67
N SER A 30 -10.44 -1.45 -10.87
CA SER A 30 -10.70 -2.35 -12.01
C SER A 30 -10.26 -3.80 -11.79
N LYS A 31 -9.35 -4.05 -10.82
CA LYS A 31 -8.87 -5.38 -10.46
C LYS A 31 -9.55 -5.96 -9.22
N GLY A 32 -10.52 -5.26 -8.64
CA GLY A 32 -11.32 -5.73 -7.50
C GLY A 32 -10.77 -5.35 -6.13
N CYS A 33 -9.90 -4.34 -6.05
CA CYS A 33 -9.58 -3.68 -4.79
C CYS A 33 -10.75 -2.78 -4.37
N LEU A 34 -11.27 -2.98 -3.18
CA LEU A 34 -12.42 -2.26 -2.61
C LEU A 34 -12.00 -1.04 -1.80
N ARG A 35 -10.88 -1.15 -1.07
CA ARG A 35 -10.34 -0.07 -0.26
C ARG A 35 -8.83 -0.08 -0.29
N TRP A 36 -8.25 1.10 -0.39
CA TRP A 36 -6.85 1.33 -0.07
C TRP A 36 -6.75 2.46 0.95
N ALA A 37 -5.96 2.25 1.99
CA ALA A 37 -5.61 3.27 2.96
C ALA A 37 -4.10 3.23 3.21
N MET A 38 -3.45 4.39 3.09
CA MET A 38 -2.09 4.61 3.54
C MET A 38 -2.14 5.28 4.92
N THR A 39 -1.42 4.72 5.89
CA THR A 39 -1.50 5.14 7.29
C THR A 39 -0.10 5.37 7.85
N ARG A 40 0.04 6.37 8.72
CA ARG A 40 1.24 6.63 9.52
C ARG A 40 1.01 6.09 10.92
N VAL A 41 1.95 5.30 11.43
CA VAL A 41 1.90 4.81 12.81
C VAL A 41 2.32 5.94 13.74
N TRP A 42 1.46 6.26 14.72
CA TRP A 42 1.62 7.41 15.61
C TRP A 42 2.09 7.03 17.02
N ASN A 43 1.85 5.78 17.46
CA ASN A 43 2.05 5.36 18.85
C ASN A 43 3.40 4.70 19.13
N LYS A 44 4.38 4.86 18.24
CA LYS A 44 5.73 4.32 18.37
C LYS A 44 6.74 5.44 18.23
N GLU A 45 7.11 6.02 19.37
CA GLU A 45 8.07 7.11 19.46
C GLU A 45 9.40 6.75 18.79
N GLY A 46 9.99 7.71 18.08
CA GLY A 46 11.23 7.52 17.32
C GLY A 46 11.14 6.59 16.11
N SER A 47 9.95 6.08 15.76
CA SER A 47 9.77 5.24 14.57
C SER A 47 9.11 5.98 13.41
N PHE A 48 9.60 5.72 12.19
CA PHE A 48 9.04 6.26 10.96
C PHE A 48 8.40 5.11 10.18
N ARG A 49 7.12 4.88 10.43
CA ARG A 49 6.42 3.71 9.88
C ARG A 49 5.17 4.09 9.10
N LEU A 50 5.13 3.62 7.86
CA LEU A 50 3.98 3.68 6.98
C LEU A 50 3.38 2.28 6.80
N MET A 51 2.07 2.19 6.81
CA MET A 51 1.32 0.96 6.54
C MET A 51 0.31 1.20 5.42
N ASN A 52 0.28 0.27 4.47
CA ASN A 52 -0.78 0.20 3.47
C ASN A 52 -1.76 -0.89 3.85
N VAL A 53 -3.05 -0.57 3.83
CA VAL A 53 -4.15 -1.50 4.00
C VAL A 53 -4.85 -1.59 2.65
N PHE A 54 -4.98 -2.81 2.14
CA PHE A 54 -5.75 -3.10 0.94
C PHE A 54 -6.83 -4.11 1.29
N GLU A 55 -8.06 -3.81 0.91
CA GLU A 55 -9.20 -4.71 1.02
C GLU A 55 -9.62 -5.10 -0.38
N TYR A 56 -9.79 -6.41 -0.61
CA TYR A 56 -10.09 -6.98 -1.92
C TYR A 56 -11.44 -7.68 -1.87
N LYS A 57 -12.12 -7.74 -3.01
CA LYS A 57 -13.37 -8.49 -3.15
C LYS A 57 -13.21 -9.98 -2.85
N ASP A 58 -12.11 -10.57 -3.31
CA ASP A 58 -11.77 -11.99 -3.17
C ASP A 58 -10.27 -12.23 -3.38
N GLU A 59 -9.82 -13.47 -3.20
CA GLU A 59 -8.44 -13.90 -3.44
C GLU A 59 -8.00 -13.65 -4.88
N LYS A 60 -8.88 -13.82 -5.87
CA LYS A 60 -8.56 -13.59 -7.29
C LYS A 60 -8.27 -12.12 -7.56
N SER A 61 -8.99 -11.22 -6.91
CA SER A 61 -8.80 -9.77 -6.98
C SER A 61 -7.48 -9.36 -6.32
N PHE A 62 -7.12 -10.00 -5.21
CA PHE A 62 -5.80 -9.86 -4.60
C PHE A 62 -4.69 -10.24 -5.60
N LEU A 63 -4.75 -11.43 -6.21
CA LEU A 63 -3.74 -11.90 -7.17
C LEU A 63 -3.57 -10.95 -8.37
N LYS A 64 -4.68 -10.49 -8.97
CA LYS A 64 -4.64 -9.48 -10.04
C LYS A 64 -3.95 -8.18 -9.61
N CYS A 65 -4.19 -7.73 -8.38
CA CYS A 65 -3.51 -6.55 -7.86
C CYS A 65 -2.01 -6.79 -7.63
N GLN A 66 -1.61 -7.99 -7.18
CA GLN A 66 -0.19 -8.34 -7.04
C GLN A 66 0.54 -8.33 -8.39
N GLU A 67 -0.08 -8.84 -9.46
CA GLU A 67 0.50 -8.76 -10.82
C GLU A 67 0.73 -7.31 -11.26
N TYR A 68 -0.22 -6.43 -10.96
CA TYR A 68 -0.06 -5.00 -11.22
C TYR A 68 1.09 -4.39 -10.43
N PHE A 69 1.19 -4.67 -9.12
CA PHE A 69 2.29 -4.17 -8.29
C PHE A 69 3.64 -4.66 -8.77
N LYS A 70 3.76 -5.94 -9.12
CA LYS A 70 4.98 -6.49 -9.70
C LYS A 70 5.39 -5.72 -10.97
N GLY A 71 4.44 -5.44 -11.86
CA GLY A 71 4.72 -4.64 -13.06
C GLY A 71 5.10 -3.17 -12.79
N VAL A 72 4.73 -2.62 -11.63
CA VAL A 72 5.19 -1.28 -11.18
C VAL A 72 6.58 -1.37 -10.57
N GLU A 73 6.83 -2.38 -9.74
CA GLU A 73 8.13 -2.66 -9.10
C GLU A 73 9.21 -2.97 -10.15
N ASP A 74 8.92 -3.81 -11.15
CA ASP A 74 9.85 -4.17 -12.24
C ASP A 74 10.26 -2.95 -13.09
N LYS A 75 9.45 -1.89 -13.10
CA LYS A 75 9.75 -0.62 -13.79
C LYS A 75 10.45 0.39 -12.89
N SER A 76 10.54 0.11 -11.61
CA SER A 76 11.17 0.98 -10.62
C SER A 76 12.67 0.69 -10.55
N ASN A 77 13.48 1.75 -10.54
CA ASN A 77 14.93 1.64 -10.31
C ASN A 77 15.28 1.84 -8.82
N GLU A 78 14.29 1.77 -7.93
CA GLU A 78 14.46 2.06 -6.52
C GLU A 78 14.97 0.86 -5.73
N GLN A 79 15.70 1.13 -4.64
CA GLN A 79 16.13 0.07 -3.75
C GLN A 79 14.92 -0.58 -3.07
N PRO A 80 14.93 -1.92 -2.92
CA PRO A 80 13.83 -2.64 -2.28
C PRO A 80 13.73 -2.24 -0.81
N LEU A 81 12.54 -1.77 -0.43
CA LEU A 81 12.23 -1.44 0.96
C LEU A 81 11.92 -2.72 1.74
N LYS A 82 12.29 -2.75 3.03
CA LYS A 82 11.87 -3.85 3.90
C LYS A 82 10.38 -3.75 4.18
N LEU A 83 9.62 -4.62 3.52
CA LEU A 83 8.17 -4.74 3.67
C LEU A 83 7.84 -6.00 4.46
N ILE A 84 7.02 -5.83 5.50
CA ILE A 84 6.37 -6.94 6.21
C ILE A 84 4.90 -6.86 5.84
N SER A 85 4.40 -7.91 5.22
CA SER A 85 3.02 -7.99 4.71
C SER A 85 2.26 -9.07 5.45
N ASN A 86 1.10 -8.71 5.99
CA ASN A 86 0.15 -9.66 6.57
C ASN A 86 -1.04 -9.80 5.63
N ARG A 87 -1.42 -11.04 5.31
CA ARG A 87 -2.57 -11.35 4.45
C ARG A 87 -3.58 -12.15 5.27
N ALA A 88 -4.85 -11.75 5.20
CA ALA A 88 -5.90 -12.33 6.04
C ALA A 88 -7.24 -12.34 5.30
N VAL A 89 -8.15 -13.21 5.77
CA VAL A 89 -9.56 -13.26 5.36
C VAL A 89 -10.39 -12.50 6.38
N ILE A 90 -11.29 -11.64 5.93
CA ILE A 90 -12.22 -10.94 6.81
C ILE A 90 -13.23 -11.96 7.35
N VAL A 91 -13.24 -12.16 8.67
CA VAL A 91 -14.20 -13.06 9.35
C VAL A 91 -15.44 -12.32 9.82
N ARG A 92 -15.29 -11.04 10.22
CA ARG A 92 -16.38 -10.14 10.61
C ARG A 92 -16.01 -8.70 10.25
N GLU A 93 -17.01 -7.90 9.90
CA GLU A 93 -16.84 -6.49 9.52
C GLU A 93 -18.01 -5.68 10.12
N PHE A 94 -17.72 -4.45 10.56
CA PHE A 94 -18.72 -3.46 10.95
C PHE A 94 -18.54 -2.22 10.08
N LYS A 95 -19.65 -1.67 9.57
CA LYS A 95 -19.71 -0.39 8.86
C LYS A 95 -20.75 0.48 9.57
N ALA A 96 -20.35 1.68 9.96
CA ALA A 96 -21.19 2.65 10.65
C ALA A 96 -22.23 3.28 9.71
#